data_AF-A0A7X6GXF7-F1
#
_entry.id   AF-A0A7X6GXF7-F1
#
_cell.length_a   1.000
_cell.length_b   1.000
_cell.length_c   1.000
_cell.angle_alpha   90.00
_cell.angle_beta   90.00
_cell.angle_gamma   90.00
#
_symmetry.space_group_name_H-M   'P 1'
#
loop_
_entity.id
_entity.type
_entity.pdbx_description
1 polymer ?
#
loop_
_entity_poly.entity_id
_entity_poly.type
_entity_poly.pdbx_seq_one_letter_code
_entity_poly.pdbx_strand_id
1 'polypeptide(L)'
;MSARDSLNNFEVGARLRVLREMLQLGKMEMADEHGIDRTNYGRMEAGTRRLPIEIGYRLAERCHVTLDWLYRGRWDHLTLEMAERLRKVGNG
;
A
#
# COMPACT_ATOMS: atom_id res chain seq x y z
N MET A 1 22.01 10.47 -10.25
CA MET A 1 20.59 10.20 -9.96
C MET A 1 20.50 9.87 -8.47
N SER A 2 19.93 10.74 -7.64
CA SER A 2 19.86 10.51 -6.19
C SER A 2 18.85 9.39 -5.91
N ALA A 3 19.35 8.28 -5.39
CA ALA A 3 18.71 6.97 -5.39
C ALA A 3 17.64 6.74 -4.30
N ARG A 4 17.00 7.80 -3.76
CA ARG A 4 16.36 7.67 -2.44
C ARG A 4 14.86 7.42 -2.34
N ASP A 5 13.99 7.70 -3.31
CA ASP A 5 12.54 7.45 -3.10
C ASP A 5 11.70 7.47 -4.39
N SER A 6 12.16 6.81 -5.46
CA SER A 6 11.23 6.49 -6.56
C SER A 6 10.46 5.24 -6.17
N LEU A 7 9.14 5.36 -5.89
CA LEU A 7 8.28 4.22 -5.58
C LEU A 7 8.43 3.14 -6.67
N ASN A 8 9.06 2.02 -6.32
CA ASN A 8 9.30 0.93 -7.25
C ASN A 8 8.02 0.09 -7.42
N ASN A 9 7.38 0.21 -8.58
CA ASN A 9 6.13 -0.51 -8.85
C ASN A 9 6.27 -2.03 -8.71
N PHE A 10 7.44 -2.61 -8.99
CA PHE A 10 7.67 -4.06 -8.82
C PHE A 10 7.63 -4.47 -7.35
N GLU A 11 8.21 -3.66 -6.46
CA GLU A 11 8.15 -3.93 -5.03
C GLU A 11 6.75 -3.74 -4.46
N VAL A 12 6.03 -2.70 -4.93
CA VAL A 12 4.61 -2.51 -4.57
C VAL A 12 3.79 -3.70 -5.04
N GLY A 13 4.00 -4.17 -6.28
CA GLY A 13 3.35 -5.34 -6.83
C GLY A 13 3.64 -6.62 -6.04
N ALA A 14 4.88 -6.81 -5.61
CA ALA A 14 5.25 -7.93 -4.74
C ALA A 14 4.52 -7.88 -3.39
N ARG A 15 4.37 -6.70 -2.78
CA ARG A 15 3.62 -6.54 -1.52
C ARG A 15 2.12 -6.75 -1.71
N LEU A 16 1.54 -6.31 -2.83
CA LEU A 16 0.15 -6.62 -3.20
C LEU A 16 -0.06 -8.13 -3.30
N ARG A 17 0.89 -8.85 -3.90
CA ARG A 17 0.87 -10.30 -3.99
C ARG A 17 0.92 -10.97 -2.61
N VAL A 18 1.87 -10.55 -1.76
CA VAL A 18 1.98 -11.08 -0.39
C VAL A 18 0.69 -10.83 0.39
N LEU A 19 0.13 -9.62 0.30
CA LEU A 19 -1.12 -9.27 0.98
C LEU A 19 -2.27 -10.18 0.53
N ARG A 20 -2.42 -10.37 -0.79
CA ARG A 20 -3.44 -11.25 -1.36
C ARG A 20 -3.27 -12.71 -0.93
N GLU A 21 -2.03 -13.21 -0.94
CA GLU A 21 -1.73 -14.59 -0.54
C GLU A 21 -2.00 -14.80 0.96
N MET A 22 -1.72 -13.81 1.81
CA MET A 22 -2.07 -13.83 3.24
C MET A 22 -3.58 -13.85 3.49
N LEU A 23 -4.37 -13.22 2.62
CA LEU A 23 -5.83 -13.29 2.62
C LEU A 23 -6.38 -14.55 1.97
N GLN A 24 -5.51 -15.42 1.43
CA GLN A 24 -5.86 -16.66 0.73
C GLN A 24 -6.74 -16.44 -0.51
N LEU A 25 -6.59 -15.30 -1.19
CA LEU A 25 -7.39 -14.92 -2.35
C LEU A 25 -6.65 -15.16 -3.67
N GLY A 26 -7.39 -15.55 -4.70
CA GLY A 26 -6.99 -15.44 -6.09
C GLY A 26 -6.96 -13.99 -6.57
N LYS A 27 -6.29 -13.71 -7.71
CA LYS A 27 -6.19 -12.33 -8.24
C LYS A 27 -7.54 -11.72 -8.59
N MET A 28 -8.47 -12.54 -9.09
CA MET A 28 -9.82 -12.09 -9.43
C MET A 28 -10.64 -11.78 -8.18
N GLU A 29 -10.58 -12.66 -7.18
CA GLU A 29 -11.28 -12.49 -5.89
C GLU A 29 -10.80 -11.22 -5.19
N MET A 30 -9.47 -11.03 -5.08
CA MET A 30 -8.91 -9.80 -4.52
C MET A 30 -9.36 -8.54 -5.27
N ALA A 31 -9.43 -8.60 -6.59
CA ALA A 31 -9.89 -7.46 -7.38
C ALA A 31 -11.38 -7.18 -7.12
N ASP A 32 -12.22 -8.21 -7.13
CA ASP A 32 -13.66 -8.09 -6.94
C ASP A 32 -14.02 -7.60 -5.52
N GLU A 33 -13.43 -8.20 -4.48
CA GLU A 33 -13.66 -7.84 -3.07
C GLU A 33 -13.29 -6.38 -2.76
N HIS A 34 -12.28 -5.85 -3.45
CA HIS A 34 -11.78 -4.49 -3.26
C HIS A 34 -12.26 -3.50 -4.32
N GLY A 35 -13.14 -3.91 -5.23
CA GLY A 35 -13.72 -3.05 -6.27
C GLY A 35 -12.65 -2.50 -7.23
N ILE A 36 -11.72 -3.35 -7.65
CA ILE A 36 -10.63 -3.05 -8.57
C ILE A 36 -10.90 -3.81 -9.87
N ASP A 37 -10.66 -3.18 -11.02
CA ASP A 37 -10.66 -3.91 -12.29
C ASP A 37 -9.61 -5.04 -12.27
N ARG A 38 -10.03 -6.26 -12.60
CA ARG A 38 -9.19 -7.48 -12.54
C ARG A 38 -7.91 -7.36 -13.38
N THR A 39 -8.01 -6.75 -14.56
CA THR A 39 -6.86 -6.55 -15.46
C THR A 39 -5.86 -5.58 -14.83
N ASN A 40 -6.36 -4.47 -14.30
CA ASN A 40 -5.54 -3.48 -13.62
C ASN A 40 -4.88 -4.05 -12.36
N TYR A 41 -5.59 -4.83 -11.55
CA TYR A 41 -5.00 -5.49 -10.38
C TYR A 41 -3.84 -6.42 -10.80
N GLY A 42 -4.05 -7.26 -11.82
CA GLY A 42 -3.00 -8.13 -12.35
C GLY A 42 -1.75 -7.36 -12.84
N ARG A 43 -1.95 -6.21 -13.50
CA ARG A 43 -0.85 -5.34 -13.95
C ARG A 43 -0.14 -4.63 -12.80
N MET A 44 -0.84 -4.32 -11.71
CA MET A 44 -0.26 -3.74 -10.49
C MET A 44 0.62 -4.75 -9.76
N GLU A 45 0.14 -5.99 -9.54
CA GLU A 45 0.96 -7.06 -8.98
C GLU A 45 2.21 -7.36 -9.82
N ALA A 46 2.09 -7.26 -11.16
CA ALA A 46 3.22 -7.44 -12.07
C ALA A 46 4.19 -6.25 -12.10
N GLY A 47 3.88 -5.13 -11.42
CA GLY A 47 4.69 -3.90 -11.42
C GLY A 47 4.62 -3.10 -12.72
N THR A 48 3.94 -3.60 -13.74
CA THR A 48 3.75 -2.92 -15.05
C THR A 48 2.81 -1.72 -14.98
N ARG A 49 2.02 -1.62 -13.90
CA ARG A 49 1.15 -0.48 -13.62
C ARG A 49 1.39 -0.01 -12.19
N ARG A 50 1.49 1.30 -12.01
CA ARG A 50 1.53 1.91 -10.67
C ARG A 50 0.21 1.68 -9.93
N LEU A 51 0.28 1.38 -8.63
CA LEU A 51 -0.87 1.40 -7.73
C LEU A 51 -1.32 2.86 -7.51
N PRO A 52 -2.54 3.25 -7.90
CA PRO A 52 -3.09 4.57 -7.60
C PRO A 52 -3.28 4.76 -6.09
N ILE A 53 -3.03 5.97 -5.59
CA ILE A 53 -3.04 6.25 -4.15
C ILE A 53 -4.41 5.99 -3.52
N GLU A 54 -5.48 6.27 -4.25
CA GLU A 54 -6.87 6.07 -3.83
C GLU A 54 -7.21 4.58 -3.68
N ILE A 55 -6.61 3.72 -4.51
CA ILE A 55 -6.76 2.26 -4.39
C ILE A 55 -5.91 1.75 -3.23
N GLY A 56 -4.67 2.23 -3.12
CA GLY A 56 -3.78 1.88 -2.00
C GLY A 56 -4.38 2.26 -0.64
N TYR A 57 -5.03 3.41 -0.54
CA TYR A 57 -5.75 3.85 0.67
C TYR A 57 -6.85 2.86 1.07
N ARG A 58 -7.73 2.49 0.13
CA ARG A 58 -8.80 1.52 0.41
C ARG A 58 -8.28 0.15 0.81
N LEU A 59 -7.21 -0.31 0.17
CA LEU A 59 -6.55 -1.57 0.52
C LEU A 59 -5.94 -1.49 1.94
N ALA A 60 -5.27 -0.39 2.26
CA ALA A 60 -4.70 -0.16 3.58
C ALA A 60 -5.77 -0.25 4.70
N GLU A 61 -6.89 0.44 4.52
CA GLU A 61 -8.00 0.41 5.48
C GLU A 61 -8.63 -0.98 5.61
N ARG A 62 -8.96 -1.63 4.48
CA ARG A 62 -9.69 -2.91 4.48
C ARG A 62 -8.84 -4.10 4.90
N CYS A 63 -7.54 -4.06 4.59
CA CYS A 63 -6.63 -5.16 4.88
C CYS A 63 -5.79 -4.91 6.14
N HIS A 64 -6.06 -3.82 6.88
CA HIS A 64 -5.36 -3.45 8.12
C HIS A 64 -3.83 -3.34 7.97
N VAL A 65 -3.38 -2.78 6.85
CA VAL A 65 -1.97 -2.46 6.59
C VAL A 65 -1.78 -0.96 6.48
N THR A 66 -0.56 -0.46 6.63
CA THR A 66 -0.27 0.96 6.44
C THR A 66 0.10 1.28 4.99
N LEU A 67 -0.12 2.52 4.57
CA LEU A 67 0.37 2.97 3.26
C LEU A 67 1.90 2.92 3.17
N ASP A 68 2.59 3.22 4.27
CA ASP A 68 4.06 3.13 4.31
C ASP A 68 4.55 1.69 4.11
N TRP A 69 3.86 0.69 4.68
CA TRP A 69 4.17 -0.70 4.37
C TRP A 69 3.87 -1.02 2.91
N LEU A 70 2.68 -0.69 2.43
CA LEU A 70 2.22 -1.04 1.08
C LEU A 70 3.12 -0.45 -0.01
N TYR A 71 3.49 0.83 0.13
CA TYR A 71 4.26 1.55 -0.88
C TYR A 71 5.77 1.46 -0.67
N ARG A 72 6.25 1.43 0.58
CA ARG A 72 7.68 1.56 0.91
C ARG A 72 8.26 0.33 1.62
N GLY A 73 7.42 -0.63 2.02
CA GLY A 73 7.86 -1.84 2.72
C GLY A 73 8.32 -1.60 4.15
N ARG A 74 7.85 -0.52 4.78
CA ARG A 74 8.31 -0.13 6.11
C ARG A 74 7.19 -0.28 7.14
N TRP A 75 7.54 -0.82 8.30
CA TRP A 75 6.57 -1.20 9.33
C TRP A 75 6.26 -0.07 10.32
N ASP A 76 7.17 0.90 10.49
CA ASP A 76 7.22 1.82 11.62
C ASP A 76 7.75 3.21 11.23
N HIS A 77 6.89 4.24 11.14
CA HIS A 77 7.33 5.53 10.55
C HIS A 77 6.95 6.79 11.32
N LEU A 78 6.02 6.71 12.28
CA LEU A 78 5.70 7.83 13.15
C LEU A 78 6.26 7.54 14.54
N THR A 79 7.37 8.19 14.90
CA THR A 79 7.92 8.07 16.25
C THR A 79 6.94 8.65 17.27
N LEU A 80 6.95 8.11 18.49
CA LEU A 80 6.09 8.62 19.58
C LEU A 80 6.33 10.12 19.82
N GLU A 81 7.60 10.54 19.83
CA GLU A 81 7.97 11.94 19.96
C GLU A 81 7.31 12.82 18.87
N MET A 82 7.33 12.38 17.61
CA MET A 82 6.71 13.13 16.53
C MET A 82 5.19 13.15 16.66
N ALA A 83 4.57 12.03 17.04
CA ALA A 83 3.13 11.95 17.28
C ALA A 83 2.69 12.93 18.38
N GLU A 84 3.44 13.02 19.47
CA GLU A 84 3.18 13.97 20.55
C GLU A 84 3.30 15.42 20.10
N ARG A 85 4.34 15.75 19.32
CA ARG A 85 4.51 17.09 18.75
C ARG A 85 3.34 17.47 17.84
N LEU A 86 2.91 16.57 16.96
CA LEU A 86 1.78 16.82 16.04
C LEU A 86 0.46 17.03 16.79
N ARG A 87 0.17 16.24 17.82
CA ARG A 87 -1.03 16.40 18.66
C ARG A 87 -1.07 17.76 19.36
N LYS A 88 0.09 18.27 19.80
CA LYS A 88 0.18 19.59 20.43
C LYS A 88 -0.14 20.73 19.46
N VAL A 89 0.25 20.61 18.18
CA VAL A 89 -0.02 21.62 17.15
C VAL A 89 -1.47 21.57 16.67
N GLY A 90 -2.04 20.37 16.48
CA GLY A 90 -3.41 20.22 15.95
C GLY A 90 -4.54 20.58 16.92
N ASN A 91 -4.24 20.75 18.21
CA ASN A 91 -5.19 21.11 19.26
C ASN A 91 -5.07 22.59 19.69
N GLY A 92 -4.32 23.41 18.94
CA GLY A 92 -4.09 24.84 19.20
C GLY A 92 -4.78 25.74 18.18
#